data_AF-A0A268ABA4-F1
#
_entry.id   AF-A0A268ABA4-F1
#
_cell.length_a   1.000
_cell.length_b   1.000
_cell.length_c   1.000
_cell.angle_alpha   90.00
_cell.angle_beta   90.00
_cell.angle_gamma   90.00
#
_symmetry.space_group_name_H-M   'P 1'
#
loop_
_entity.id
_entity.type
_entity.pdbx_description
1 polymer ?
#
loop_
_entity_poly.entity_id
_entity_poly.type
_entity_poly.pdbx_seq_one_letter_code
_entity_poly.pdbx_strand_id
1 'polypeptide(L)' 'MPKEKKPTKKRFELGENETIEACLDRIKAEGYLPVRKVEEPIFRETTENGAKKVEPIGRKVIFDTKLLKTEH' A
#
# COMPACT_ATOMS: atom_id res chain seq x y z
N MET A 1 -15.81 -18.06 -19.21
CA MET A 1 -14.62 -17.43 -18.59
C MET A 1 -15.10 -16.70 -17.34
N PRO A 2 -14.66 -17.05 -16.13
CA PRO A 2 -15.09 -16.33 -14.93
C PRO A 2 -14.58 -14.89 -15.01
N LYS A 3 -15.50 -13.92 -14.99
CA LYS A 3 -15.15 -12.49 -14.92
C LYS A 3 -14.55 -12.23 -13.54
N GLU A 4 -13.23 -12.14 -13.45
CA GLU A 4 -12.54 -11.78 -12.21
C GLU A 4 -13.07 -10.42 -11.71
N LYS A 5 -13.80 -10.44 -10.60
CA LYS A 5 -14.31 -9.22 -9.95
C LYS A 5 -13.13 -8.49 -9.30
N LYS A 6 -12.64 -7.44 -9.94
CA LYS A 6 -11.64 -6.54 -9.33
C LYS A 6 -12.22 -5.92 -8.04
N PRO A 7 -11.47 -5.92 -6.93
CA PRO A 7 -11.94 -5.34 -5.68
C PRO A 7 -12.14 -3.84 -5.86
N THR A 8 -13.18 -3.29 -5.22
CA THR A 8 -13.53 -1.86 -5.31
C THR A 8 -12.53 -0.94 -4.62
N LYS A 9 -11.69 -1.49 -3.75
CA LYS A 9 -10.60 -0.80 -3.06
C LYS A 9 -9.35 -1.65 -3.13
N LYS A 10 -8.19 -1.02 -3.28
CA LYS A 10 -6.88 -1.66 -3.27
C LYS A 10 -5.86 -0.75 -2.58
N ARG A 11 -4.94 -1.33 -1.82
CA ARG A 11 -3.87 -0.59 -1.15
C ARG A 11 -2.57 -0.74 -1.93
N PHE A 12 -1.82 0.34 -2.05
CA PHE A 12 -0.55 0.39 -2.74
C PHE A 12 0.52 0.94 -1.81
N GLU A 13 1.54 0.14 -1.53
CA GLU A 13 2.69 0.54 -0.75
C GLU A 13 3.69 1.27 -1.64
N LEU A 14 4.18 2.43 -1.18
CA LEU A 14 5.29 3.13 -1.81
C LEU A 14 6.56 2.30 -1.60
N GLY A 15 7.20 1.88 -2.68
CA GLY A 15 8.47 1.16 -2.61
C GLY A 15 9.59 2.01 -2.00
N GLU A 16 10.60 1.38 -1.39
CA GLU A 16 11.72 2.06 -0.72
C GLU A 16 12.53 3.01 -1.64
N ASN A 17 12.55 2.71 -2.94
CA ASN A 17 13.20 3.54 -3.97
C ASN A 17 12.20 4.05 -5.02
N GLU A 18 10.90 4.01 -4.71
CA GLU A 18 9.85 4.47 -5.62
C GLU A 18 9.50 5.93 -5.31
N THR A 19 9.34 6.75 -6.33
CA THR A 19 8.81 8.10 -6.15
C THR A 19 7.29 8.06 -5.99
N ILE A 20 6.72 9.05 -5.29
CA ILE A 20 5.27 9.16 -5.12
C ILE A 20 4.58 9.14 -6.50
N GLU A 21 5.13 9.86 -7.47
CA GLU A 21 4.59 9.93 -8.84
C GLU A 21 4.56 8.56 -9.52
N ALA A 22 5.64 7.77 -9.42
CA ALA A 22 5.69 6.42 -9.99
C ALA A 22 4.64 5.50 -9.34
N CYS A 23 4.44 5.62 -8.02
CA CYS A 23 3.40 4.89 -7.30
C CYS A 23 2.00 5.28 -7.79
N LEU A 24 1.75 6.58 -7.98
CA LEU A 24 0.47 7.10 -8.49
C LEU A 24 0.19 6.65 -9.93
N ASP A 25 1.21 6.60 -10.78
CA ASP A 25 1.08 6.13 -12.16
C ASP A 25 0.67 4.66 -12.21
N ARG A 26 1.27 3.80 -11.37
CA ARG A 26 0.87 2.39 -11.22
C ARG A 26 -0.59 2.24 -10.76
N ILE A 27 -1.01 3.04 -9.78
CA ILE A 27 -2.39 3.06 -9.29
C ILE A 27 -3.36 3.37 -10.43
N LYS A 28 -3.05 4.39 -11.22
CA LYS A 28 -3.85 4.81 -12.38
C LYS A 28 -3.84 3.78 -13.49
N ALA A 29 -2.70 3.16 -13.81
CA ALA A 29 -2.56 2.11 -14.80
C ALA A 29 -3.39 0.86 -14.45
N GLU A 30 -3.55 0.55 -13.16
CA GLU A 30 -4.45 -0.51 -12.71
C GLU A 30 -5.95 -0.14 -12.76
N GLY A 31 -6.27 1.13 -13.04
CA GLY A 31 -7.64 1.66 -13.07
C GLY A 31 -8.17 2.03 -11.68
N TYR A 32 -7.28 2.41 -10.76
CA TYR A 32 -7.63 2.89 -9.42
C TYR A 32 -7.30 4.39 -9.26
N LEU A 33 -7.99 5.05 -8.33
CA LEU A 33 -7.72 6.43 -7.91
C LEU A 33 -7.27 6.43 -6.45
N PRO A 34 -6.13 7.08 -6.11
CA PRO A 34 -5.74 7.28 -4.72
C PRO A 34 -6.77 8.18 -4.02
N VAL A 35 -7.31 7.72 -2.90
CA VAL A 35 -8.28 8.49 -2.10
C VAL A 35 -7.70 8.91 -0.74
N ARG A 36 -6.67 8.22 -0.24
CA ARG A 36 -6.04 8.53 1.03
C ARG A 36 -4.59 8.04 1.07
N LYS A 37 -3.69 8.86 1.61
CA LYS A 37 -2.33 8.47 2.02
C LYS A 37 -2.35 8.09 3.50
N VAL A 38 -1.76 6.95 3.84
CA VAL A 38 -1.62 6.42 5.19
C VAL A 38 -0.14 6.17 5.44
N GLU A 39 0.40 6.70 6.54
CA GLU A 39 1.76 6.40 6.97
C GLU A 39 1.68 5.47 8.17
N GLU A 40 2.09 4.21 8.00
CA GLU A 40 2.08 3.22 9.07
C GLU A 40 3.52 2.94 9.55
N PRO A 41 3.78 2.96 10.87
CA PRO A 41 5.07 2.55 11.41
C PRO A 41 5.31 1.06 11.16
N ILE A 42 6.54 0.72 10.79
CA ILE A 42 7.01 -0.66 10.65
C ILE A 42 7.65 -1.05 11.97
N PHE A 43 7.07 -2.03 12.64
CA PHE A 43 7.64 -2.63 13.84
C PHE A 43 8.38 -3.90 13.48
N ARG A 44 9.53 -4.11 14.11
CA ARG A 44 10.28 -5.37 14.02
C ARG A 44 10.29 -6.03 15.38
N GLU A 45 9.90 -7.29 15.41
CA GLU A 45 10.12 -8.17 16.55
C GLU A 45 11.57 -8.67 16.50
N THR A 46 12.35 -8.31 17.52
CA THR A 46 13.72 -8.78 17.74
C THR A 46 13.76 -9.59 19.02
N THR A 47 14.57 -10.64 19.07
CA THR A 47 14.84 -11.36 20.32
C THR A 47 16.23 -10.97 20.79
N GLU A 48 16.28 -10.24 21.90
CA GLU A 48 17.52 -9.84 22.54
C GLU A 48 17.54 -10.43 23.96
N ASN A 49 18.58 -11.20 24.29
CA ASN A 49 18.75 -11.86 25.59
C ASN A 49 17.54 -12.70 26.04
N GLY A 50 16.88 -13.40 25.12
CA GLY A 50 15.73 -14.27 25.42
C GLY A 50 14.39 -13.53 25.62
N ALA A 51 14.37 -12.20 25.50
CA ALA A 51 13.15 -11.40 25.55
C ALA A 51 12.76 -10.92 24.14
N LYS A 52 11.46 -10.97 23.83
CA LYS A 52 10.91 -10.39 22.60
C LYS A 52 10.76 -8.88 22.79
N LYS A 53 11.40 -8.10 21.94
CA LYS A 53 11.30 -6.64 21.90
C LYS A 53 10.64 -6.23 20.58
N VAL A 54 9.71 -5.28 20.67
CA VAL A 54 9.07 -4.68 19.49
C VAL A 54 9.63 -3.29 19.33
N GLU A 55 10.41 -3.08 18.28
CA GLU A 55 11.05 -1.78 18.02
C GLU A 55 10.54 -1.18 16.71
N PRO A 56 10.21 0.12 16.68
CA PRO A 56 9.86 0.80 15.44
C PRO A 56 11.13 0.98 14.60
N ILE A 57 11.21 0.28 13.46
CA ILE A 57 12.38 0.31 12.57
C ILE A 57 12.21 1.24 11.38
N GLY A 58 11.02 1.78 11.17
CA GLY A 58 10.75 2.67 10.05
C GLY A 58 9.28 2.99 9.88
N ARG A 59 8.93 3.50 8.71
CA ARG A 59 7.56 3.80 8.29
C ARG A 59 7.36 3.39 6.84
N LYS A 60 6.16 2.94 6.51
CA LYS A 60 5.72 2.73 5.13
C LYS A 60 4.62 3.71 4.78
N VAL A 61 4.62 4.16 3.54
CA VAL A 61 3.55 4.98 2.97
C VAL A 61 2.64 4.05 2.17
N ILE A 62 1.35 4.07 2.47
CA ILE A 62 0.32 3.28 1.80
C ILE A 62 -0.70 4.23 1.21
N PHE A 63 -1.06 4.03 -0.04
CA PHE A 63 -2.17 4.70 -0.70
C PHE A 63 -3.37 3.77 -0.71
N ASP A 64 -4.43 4.14 0.01
CA ASP A 64 -5.75 3.54 -0.19
C ASP A 64 -6.32 4.11 -1.48
N THR A 65 -6.77 3.20 -2.35
CA THR A 65 -7.30 3.55 -3.66
C THR A 65 -8.70 3.00 -3.84
N LYS A 66 -9.46 3.59 -4.75
CA LYS A 66 -10.80 3.15 -5.15
C LYS A 66 -10.80 2.85 -6.64
N LEU A 67 -11.42 1.74 -7.04
CA LEU A 67 -11.57 1.37 -8.44
C LEU A 67 -12.33 2.49 -9.17
N LEU A 68 -11.77 3.01 -10.26
CA LEU A 68 -12.58 3.80 -11.19
C LEU A 68 -13.59 2.84 -11.80
N LYS A 69 -14.85 2.97 -11.40
CA LYS A 69 -15.95 2.49 -12.23
C LYS A 69 -15.90 3.34 -13.49
N THR A 70 -15.27 2.80 -14.54
CA THR A 70 -15.53 3.30 -15.88
C THR A 70 -16.92 2.76 -16.20
N GLU A 71 -17.95 3.52 -15.81
CA GLU A 71 -19.30 3.31 -16.33
C GLU A 71 -19.23 3.67 -17.82
N HIS A 72 -19.57 2.72 -18.67
CA HIS A 72 -19.63 2.88 -20.11
C HIS A 72 -21.07 2.69 -20.59
#